data_AF-A0A2T5C7I5-F1
#
_entry.id   AF-A0A2T5C7I5-F1
#
_cell.length_a   1.000
_cell.length_b   1.000
_cell.length_c   1.000
_cell.angle_alpha   90.00
_cell.angle_beta   90.00
_cell.angle_gamma   90.00
#
_symmetry.space_group_name_H-M   'P 1'
#
loop_
_entity.id
_entity.type
_entity.pdbx_description
1 polymer ?
#
loop_
_entity_poly.entity_id
_entity_poly.type
_entity_poly.pdbx_seq_one_letter_code
_entity_poly.pdbx_strand_id
1 'polypeptide(L)'
;MKKRFFILALGGVLMLAGTQAISKEKHEAENLVNTQCSRCHTLERIEIARTMKDRKAWEKTVDAMIAKKPGLLDADQRDAVVNFLVQD
;
A
#
# COMPACT_ATOMS: atom_id res chain seq x y z
N MET A 1 -38.67 -16.60 -41.13
CA MET A 1 -37.45 -17.39 -40.82
C MET A 1 -36.26 -16.58 -41.35
N LYS A 2 -35.20 -16.18 -40.64
CA LYS A 2 -34.46 -16.70 -39.49
C LYS A 2 -33.78 -15.52 -38.74
N LYS A 3 -34.01 -15.53 -37.42
CA LYS A 3 -33.10 -15.26 -36.29
C LYS A 3 -32.12 -14.06 -36.37
N ARG A 4 -32.53 -13.04 -35.62
CA ARG A 4 -31.77 -12.09 -34.79
C ARG A 4 -30.31 -12.48 -34.54
N PHE A 5 -29.36 -11.69 -35.06
CA PHE A 5 -28.03 -11.55 -34.50
C PHE A 5 -28.04 -10.35 -33.53
N PHE A 6 -28.38 -10.64 -32.28
CA PHE A 6 -27.99 -9.82 -31.14
C PHE A 6 -27.37 -10.77 -30.14
N ILE A 7 -26.49 -10.24 -29.29
CA ILE A 7 -25.77 -10.89 -28.18
C ILE A 7 -24.34 -11.33 -28.54
N LEU A 8 -23.35 -10.51 -28.15
CA LEU A 8 -22.30 -10.88 -27.17
C LEU A 8 -21.31 -9.70 -27.01
N ALA A 9 -21.66 -8.73 -26.16
CA ALA A 9 -20.76 -7.67 -25.72
C ALA A 9 -20.89 -7.39 -24.21
N LEU A 10 -21.11 -8.43 -23.41
CA LEU A 10 -21.37 -8.30 -21.96
C LEU A 10 -20.30 -8.98 -21.07
N GLY A 11 -19.13 -9.32 -21.63
CA GLY A 11 -18.05 -10.00 -20.87
C GLY A 11 -16.87 -9.11 -20.45
N GLY A 12 -16.69 -7.93 -21.05
CA GLY A 12 -15.43 -7.16 -20.94
C GLY A 12 -15.30 -6.21 -19.75
N VAL A 13 -16.38 -5.93 -19.01
CA VAL A 13 -16.38 -4.83 -18.02
C VAL A 13 -15.94 -5.29 -16.62
N LEU A 14 -15.98 -6.58 -16.29
CA LEU A 14 -15.75 -7.05 -14.92
C LEU A 14 -14.27 -7.07 -14.48
N MET A 15 -13.30 -7.02 -15.40
CA MET A 15 -11.87 -7.19 -15.09
C MET A 15 -11.11 -5.89 -14.76
N LEU A 16 -11.65 -4.71 -15.04
CA LEU A 16 -10.93 -3.43 -14.83
C LEU A 16 -11.06 -2.84 -13.41
N ALA A 17 -11.97 -3.32 -12.57
CA ALA A 17 -12.20 -2.74 -11.25
C ALA A 17 -11.09 -3.10 -10.23
N GLY A 18 -10.50 -4.29 -10.32
CA GLY A 18 -9.54 -4.79 -9.33
C GLY A 18 -8.18 -4.08 -9.37
N THR A 19 -7.70 -3.67 -10.54
CA THR A 19 -6.38 -3.03 -10.69
C THR A 19 -6.34 -1.64 -10.05
N GLN A 20 -7.44 -0.90 -10.12
CA GLN A 20 -7.52 0.49 -9.65
C GLN A 20 -7.52 0.60 -8.12
N ALA A 21 -8.13 -0.37 -7.43
CA ALA A 21 -8.16 -0.39 -5.97
C ALA A 21 -6.75 -0.61 -5.39
N ILE A 22 -6.01 -1.60 -5.90
CA ILE A 22 -4.65 -1.90 -5.42
C ILE A 22 -3.69 -0.73 -5.65
N SER A 23 -3.75 -0.09 -6.82
CA SER A 23 -2.90 1.07 -7.11
C SER A 23 -3.18 2.25 -6.19
N LYS A 24 -4.45 2.46 -5.82
CA LYS A 24 -4.85 3.53 -4.91
C LYS A 24 -4.31 3.28 -3.50
N GLU A 25 -4.51 2.08 -2.96
CA GLU A 25 -3.99 1.70 -1.63
C GLU A 25 -2.47 1.83 -1.56
N LYS A 26 -1.74 1.37 -2.60
CA LYS A 26 -0.29 1.52 -2.68
C LYS A 26 0.13 3.00 -2.65
N HIS A 27 -0.56 3.85 -3.41
CA HIS A 27 -0.27 5.29 -3.46
C HIS A 27 -0.53 5.99 -2.12
N GLU A 28 -1.62 5.63 -1.43
CA GLU A 28 -1.94 6.16 -0.11
C GLU A 28 -0.89 5.74 0.93
N ALA A 29 -0.46 4.47 0.91
CA ALA A 29 0.61 3.99 1.78
C ALA A 29 1.97 4.65 1.50
N GLU A 30 2.31 4.85 0.23
CA GLU A 30 3.52 5.61 -0.17
C GLU A 30 3.47 7.04 0.35
N ASN A 31 2.31 7.71 0.23
CA ASN A 31 2.12 9.05 0.75
C ASN A 31 2.24 9.09 2.29
N LEU A 32 1.75 8.09 3.00
CA LEU A 32 1.94 7.97 4.45
C LEU A 32 3.42 7.86 4.81
N VAL A 33 4.21 7.04 4.11
CA VAL A 33 5.65 6.95 4.34
C VAL A 33 6.32 8.30 4.08
N ASN A 34 6.01 8.93 2.96
CA ASN A 34 6.61 10.20 2.56
C ASN A 34 6.28 11.35 3.52
N THR A 35 5.08 11.36 4.11
CA THR A 35 4.61 12.46 4.95
C THR A 35 4.78 12.23 6.45
N GLN A 36 4.63 10.99 6.94
CA GLN A 36 4.73 10.68 8.36
C GLN A 36 6.15 10.28 8.76
N CYS A 37 6.81 9.41 7.99
CA CYS A 37 8.13 8.89 8.36
C CYS A 37 9.27 9.90 8.16
N SER A 38 9.03 10.97 7.41
CA SER A 38 9.98 12.07 7.18
C SER A 38 9.93 13.17 8.25
N ARG A 39 8.97 13.13 9.19
CA ARG A 39 8.73 14.21 10.16
C ARG A 39 9.84 14.37 11.21
N CYS A 40 10.66 13.35 11.42
CA CYS A 40 11.69 13.35 12.47
C CYS A 40 13.11 13.12 11.92
N HIS A 41 13.25 12.47 10.77
CA HIS A 41 14.52 12.24 10.08
C HIS A 41 14.24 11.94 8.61
N THR A 42 15.30 11.91 7.78
CA THR A 42 15.18 11.56 6.36
C THR A 42 14.71 10.10 6.17
N LEU A 43 14.25 9.79 4.96
CA LEU A 43 13.80 8.44 4.57
C LEU A 43 14.96 7.52 4.14
N GLU A 44 16.20 8.02 4.15
CA GLU A 44 17.38 7.24 3.75
C GLU A 44 17.51 5.91 4.51
N ARG A 45 17.13 5.90 5.79
CA ARG A 45 17.11 4.68 6.62
C ARG A 45 16.12 3.63 6.11
N ILE A 46 15.03 4.06 5.48
CA ILE A 46 14.05 3.17 4.87
C ILE A 46 14.60 2.60 3.57
N GLU A 47 15.16 3.46 2.71
CA GLU A 47 15.71 3.03 1.42
C GLU A 47 16.85 2.02 1.59
N ILE A 48 17.75 2.24 2.56
CA ILE A 48 18.81 1.29 2.88
C ILE A 48 18.21 -0.05 3.36
N ALA A 49 17.16 0.00 4.18
CA ALA A 49 16.62 -1.18 4.85
C ALA A 49 15.61 -1.99 4.02
N ARG A 50 15.10 -1.44 2.90
CA ARG A 50 14.02 -2.01 2.08
C ARG A 50 14.31 -3.43 1.62
N THR A 51 15.56 -3.71 1.24
CA THR A 51 16.00 -5.03 0.77
C THR A 51 16.55 -5.94 1.87
N MET A 52 16.65 -5.44 3.11
CA MET A 52 17.29 -6.16 4.23
C MET A 52 16.31 -6.64 5.29
N LYS A 53 15.11 -6.05 5.36
CA LYS A 53 14.10 -6.33 6.40
C LYS A 53 12.95 -7.14 5.83
N ASP A 54 12.63 -8.23 6.52
CA ASP A 54 11.37 -8.92 6.32
C ASP A 54 10.20 -8.18 6.99
N ARG A 55 8.99 -8.70 6.81
CA ARG A 55 7.77 -8.15 7.41
C ARG A 55 7.87 -7.98 8.92
N LYS A 56 8.32 -9.00 9.65
CA LYS A 56 8.38 -8.95 11.12
C LYS A 56 9.38 -7.88 11.60
N ALA A 57 10.49 -7.72 10.89
CA ALA A 57 11.47 -6.68 11.16
C ALA A 57 10.91 -5.28 10.88
N TRP A 58 10.08 -5.13 9.85
CA TRP A 58 9.37 -3.89 9.55
C TRP A 58 8.30 -3.55 10.57
N GLU A 59 7.46 -4.50 10.95
CA GLU A 59 6.45 -4.37 12.02
C GLU A 59 7.08 -3.82 13.29
N LYS A 60 8.14 -4.45 13.79
CA LYS A 60 8.88 -3.99 14.98
C LYS A 60 9.41 -2.57 14.80
N THR A 61 9.86 -2.22 13.60
CA THR A 61 10.42 -0.88 13.32
C THR A 61 9.34 0.18 13.33
N VAL A 62 8.22 -0.06 12.65
CA VAL A 62 7.07 0.86 12.60
C VAL A 62 6.46 1.04 13.99
N ASP A 63 6.27 -0.05 14.74
CA ASP A 63 5.74 0.00 16.10
C ASP A 63 6.67 0.79 17.04
N ALA A 64 7.98 0.64 16.88
CA ALA A 64 8.95 1.45 17.64
C ALA A 64 8.89 2.95 17.30
N MET A 65 8.54 3.31 16.05
CA MET A 65 8.36 4.72 15.67
C MET A 65 7.05 5.29 16.21
N ILE A 66 5.96 4.51 16.17
CA ILE A 66 4.67 4.88 16.79
C ILE A 66 4.85 5.08 18.30
N ALA A 67 5.61 4.22 18.97
CA ALA A 67 5.90 4.35 20.40
C ALA A 67 6.66 5.65 20.74
N LYS A 68 7.54 6.13 19.84
CA LYS A 68 8.27 7.40 20.01
C LYS A 68 7.41 8.63 19.74
N LYS A 69 6.37 8.50 18.91
CA LYS A 69 5.45 9.57 18.54
C LYS A 69 4.00 9.04 18.55
N PRO A 70 3.32 9.08 19.71
CA PRO A 70 1.91 8.74 19.79
C PRO A 70 1.09 9.53 18.76
N GLY A 71 0.22 8.84 18.03
CA GLY A 71 -0.57 9.43 16.94
C GLY A 71 0.19 9.62 15.62
N LEU A 72 1.36 9.00 15.45
CA LEU A 72 2.08 9.00 14.16
C LEU A 72 1.28 8.27 13.07
N LEU A 73 0.73 7.11 13.41
CA LEU A 73 -0.14 6.28 12.57
C LEU A 73 -1.23 5.67 13.45
N ASP A 74 -2.43 5.47 12.90
CA ASP A 74 -3.42 4.55 13.46
C ASP A 74 -3.14 3.09 13.04
N ALA A 75 -4.00 2.16 13.45
CA ALA A 75 -3.82 0.73 13.19
C ALA A 75 -3.85 0.38 11.68
N ASP A 76 -4.79 0.95 10.93
CA ASP A 76 -4.96 0.68 9.50
C ASP A 76 -3.79 1.28 8.70
N GLN A 77 -3.41 2.51 9.05
CA GLN A 77 -2.24 3.18 8.47
C GLN A 77 -0.95 2.43 8.77
N ARG A 78 -0.80 1.90 9.98
CA ARG A 78 0.34 1.08 10.38
C ARG A 78 0.45 -0.17 9.50
N ASP A 79 -0.65 -0.86 9.27
CA ASP A 79 -0.66 -2.06 8.42
C ASP A 79 -0.44 -1.73 6.94
N ALA A 80 -1.02 -0.64 6.43
CA ALA A 80 -0.78 -0.15 5.08
C ALA A 80 0.71 0.18 4.86
N VAL A 81 1.34 0.88 5.81
CA VAL A 81 2.78 1.20 5.76
C VAL A 81 3.62 -0.06 5.79
N VAL A 82 3.37 -1.01 6.71
CA VAL A 82 4.12 -2.27 6.76
C VAL A 82 3.97 -3.05 5.45
N ASN A 83 2.75 -3.11 4.90
CA ASN A 83 2.48 -3.77 3.63
C ASN A 83 3.25 -3.13 2.47
N PHE A 84 3.35 -1.81 2.45
CA PHE A 84 4.13 -1.09 1.45
C PHE A 84 5.64 -1.33 1.58
N LEU A 85 6.16 -1.38 2.81
CA LEU A 85 7.60 -1.52 3.08
C LEU A 85 8.17 -2.90 2.74
N VAL A 86 7.31 -3.91 2.62
CA VAL A 86 7.70 -5.28 2.21
C VAL A 86 7.44 -5.57 0.74
N GLN A 87 6.87 -4.61 0.00
CA GLN A 87 6.68 -4.73 -1.44
C GLN A 87 7.92 -4.19 -2.16
N ASP A 88 8.34 -4.90 -3.20
CA ASP A 88 9.41 -4.49 -4.12
C ASP A 88 8.99 -3.29 -4.99
#